data_AF-A0A512E2R4-F1
#
_entry.id   AF-A0A512E2R4-F1
#
_cell.length_a   1.000
_cell.length_b   1.000
_cell.length_c   1.000
_cell.angle_alpha   90.00
_cell.angle_beta   90.00
_cell.angle_gamma   90.00
#
_symmetry.space_group_name_H-M   'P 1'
#
loop_
_entity.id
_entity.type
_entity.pdbx_description
1 polymer ?
#
loop_
_entity_poly.entity_id
_entity_poly.type
_entity_poly.pdbx_seq_one_letter_code
_entity_poly.pdbx_strand_id
1 'polypeptide(L)'
;MACPDPMLGRIEAFNRDRGGGVVLRRAGKGYSLYNERSGGPVARLKPTGEDGKVRVLAWHREKWGASGPFGVPTMTLDRALDYIASNPFFWIHA
;
A
#
# COMPACT_ATOMS: atom_id res chain seq x y z
N MET A 1 -10.62 18.65 -13.83
CA MET A 1 -9.39 17.92 -14.20
C MET A 1 -8.73 17.46 -12.91
N ALA A 2 -8.87 16.18 -12.54
CA ALA A 2 -8.10 15.65 -11.43
C ALA A 2 -6.66 15.48 -11.92
N CYS A 3 -5.73 16.32 -11.44
CA CYS A 3 -4.31 16.07 -11.65
C CYS A 3 -4.06 14.61 -11.24
N PRO A 4 -3.58 13.74 -12.14
CA PRO A 4 -3.28 12.37 -11.76
C PRO A 4 -2.32 12.45 -10.58
N ASP A 5 -2.78 12.00 -9.40
CA ASP A 5 -1.98 12.00 -8.18
C ASP A 5 -0.65 11.30 -8.55
N PRO A 6 0.51 11.99 -8.57
CA PRO A 6 1.76 11.41 -9.08
C PRO A 6 2.19 10.18 -8.26
N MET A 7 1.70 10.08 -7.02
CA MET A 7 1.79 8.86 -6.21
C MET A 7 1.01 7.69 -6.79
N LEU A 8 -0.22 7.90 -7.27
CA LEU A 8 -1.05 6.84 -7.83
C LEU A 8 -0.36 6.22 -9.03
N GLY A 9 0.14 7.05 -9.96
CA GLY A 9 0.88 6.57 -11.12
C GLY A 9 2.12 5.75 -10.77
N ARG A 10 2.85 6.12 -9.70
CA ARG A 10 3.98 5.32 -9.21
C ARG A 10 3.56 3.99 -8.62
N ILE A 11 2.47 3.95 -7.84
CA ILE A 11 2.00 2.69 -7.26
C ILE A 11 1.46 1.77 -8.35
N GLU A 12 0.73 2.29 -9.33
CA GLU A 12 0.25 1.51 -10.48
C GLU A 12 1.40 1.00 -11.35
N ALA A 13 2.42 1.81 -11.60
CA ALA A 13 3.62 1.39 -12.31
C ALA A 13 4.35 0.26 -11.58
N PHE A 14 4.52 0.38 -10.26
CA PHE A 14 5.13 -0.68 -9.44
C PHE A 14 4.30 -1.96 -9.44
N ASN A 15 2.97 -1.84 -9.31
CA ASN A 15 2.06 -2.99 -9.40
C ASN A 15 2.23 -3.71 -10.74
N ARG A 16 2.29 -2.95 -11.85
CA ARG A 16 2.49 -3.51 -13.18
C ARG A 16 3.86 -4.17 -13.35
N ASP A 17 4.92 -3.56 -12.83
CA ASP A 17 6.29 -4.09 -12.85
C ASP A 17 6.41 -5.43 -12.11
N ARG A 18 5.71 -5.57 -10.98
CA ARG A 18 5.70 -6.79 -10.16
C ARG A 18 4.78 -7.92 -10.68
N GLY A 19 4.16 -7.74 -11.84
CA GLY A 19 3.29 -8.74 -12.46
C GLY A 19 1.79 -8.52 -12.26
N GLY A 20 1.39 -7.39 -11.68
CA GLY A 20 -0.01 -7.00 -11.50
C GLY A 20 -0.74 -7.83 -10.42
N GLY A 21 -2.08 -7.82 -10.48
CA GLY A 21 -2.92 -8.59 -9.55
C GLY A 21 -3.22 -7.90 -8.23
N VAL A 22 -2.87 -6.62 -8.07
CA VAL A 22 -3.32 -5.78 -6.96
C VAL A 22 -4.14 -4.61 -7.49
N VAL A 23 -5.34 -4.45 -6.94
CA VAL A 23 -6.22 -3.31 -7.19
C VAL A 23 -5.96 -2.24 -6.14
N LEU A 24 -5.67 -1.03 -6.61
CA LEU A 24 -5.57 0.13 -5.75
C LEU A 24 -6.94 0.78 -5.59
N ARG A 25 -7.32 1.07 -4.36
CA ARG A 25 -8.54 1.80 -4.03
C ARG A 25 -8.20 3.02 -3.19
N ARG A 26 -8.54 4.20 -3.71
CA ARG A 26 -8.44 5.44 -2.93
C ARG A 26 -9.44 5.41 -1.79
N ALA A 27 -8.96 5.51 -0.56
CA ALA A 27 -9.75 5.48 0.67
C ALA A 27 -9.44 6.71 1.53
N GLY A 28 -10.14 7.82 1.22
CA GLY A 28 -9.93 9.12 1.86
C GLY A 28 -8.60 9.76 1.48
N LYS A 29 -7.78 10.11 2.49
CA LYS A 29 -6.42 10.65 2.33
C LYS A 29 -5.35 9.58 2.05
N GLY A 30 -5.71 8.33 1.72
CA GLY A 30 -4.73 7.27 1.43
C GLY A 30 -5.21 6.26 0.41
N TYR A 31 -4.36 5.28 0.13
CA TYR A 31 -4.53 4.25 -0.88
C TYR A 31 -4.53 2.88 -0.21
N SER A 32 -5.59 2.10 -0.42
CA SER A 32 -5.67 0.72 0.03
C SER A 32 -5.39 -0.21 -1.15
N LEU A 33 -4.51 -1.17 -0.96
CA LEU A 33 -4.17 -2.22 -1.90
C LEU A 33 -4.97 -3.47 -1.57
N TYR A 34 -5.65 -4.02 -2.57
CA TYR A 34 -6.44 -5.25 -2.48
C TYR A 34 -5.95 -6.22 -3.53
N ASN A 35 -5.95 -7.51 -3.24
CA ASN A 35 -5.67 -8.52 -4.24
C ASN A 35 -6.82 -8.57 -5.25
N GLU A 36 -6.48 -8.61 -6.54
CA GLU A 36 -7.44 -8.68 -7.63
C GLU A 36 -8.12 -10.05 -7.71
N ARG A 37 -7.40 -11.12 -7.37
CA ARG A 37 -7.88 -12.50 -7.44
C ARG A 37 -8.81 -12.85 -6.27
N SER A 38 -8.37 -12.61 -5.03
CA SER A 38 -9.16 -13.00 -3.85
C SER A 38 -9.99 -11.86 -3.27
N GLY A 39 -9.78 -10.61 -3.72
CA GLY A 39 -10.39 -9.42 -3.11
C GLY A 39 -9.84 -9.08 -1.72
N GLY A 40 -8.81 -9.81 -1.28
CA GLY A 40 -8.24 -9.73 0.05
C GLY A 40 -7.49 -8.42 0.30
N PRO A 41 -7.55 -7.84 1.52
CA PRO A 41 -6.78 -6.66 1.85
C PRO A 41 -5.29 -6.99 1.96
N VAL A 42 -4.46 -6.35 1.13
CA VAL A 42 -3.00 -6.55 1.14
C VAL A 42 -2.33 -5.57 2.09
N ALA A 43 -2.44 -4.28 1.79
CA ALA A 43 -1.79 -3.21 2.55
C ALA A 43 -2.53 -1.89 2.37
N ARG A 44 -2.30 -0.93 3.27
CA ARG A 44 -2.84 0.42 3.13
C ARG A 44 -1.76 1.46 3.32
N LEU A 45 -1.58 2.29 2.30
CA LEU A 45 -0.64 3.40 2.27
C LEU A 45 -1.36 4.68 2.65
N LYS A 46 -0.89 5.34 3.70
CA LYS A 46 -1.40 6.65 4.10
C LYS A 46 -0.30 7.70 3.93
N PRO A 47 -0.37 8.57 2.89
CA PRO A 47 0.56 9.68 2.77
C PRO A 47 0.48 10.57 4.01
N THR A 48 1.64 10.95 4.52
CA THR A 48 1.75 11.84 5.68
C THR A 48 1.67 13.32 5.29
N GLY A 49 1.81 13.63 3.99
CA GLY A 49 1.93 15.00 3.49
C GLY A 49 3.34 15.57 3.61
N GLU A 50 4.28 14.80 4.14
CA GLU A 50 5.68 15.19 4.26
C GLU A 50 6.51 14.47 3.19
N ASP A 51 7.11 15.23 2.27
CA ASP A 51 8.18 14.78 1.36
C ASP A 51 7.97 13.41 0.68
N GLY A 52 6.75 13.13 0.22
CA GLY A 52 6.44 11.86 -0.44
C GLY A 52 6.50 10.61 0.45
N LYS A 53 6.54 10.78 1.78
CA LYS A 53 6.52 9.70 2.76
C LYS A 53 5.10 9.17 2.94
N VAL A 54 5.03 7.86 3.11
CA VAL A 54 3.79 7.12 3.34
C VAL A 54 3.94 6.23 4.55
N ARG A 55 2.84 6.12 5.29
CA ARG A 55 2.67 5.17 6.39
C ARG A 55 2.11 3.88 5.83
N VAL A 56 2.77 2.77 6.12
CA VAL A 56 2.33 1.45 5.67
C VAL A 56 1.55 0.76 6.78
N LEU A 57 0.26 0.55 6.55
CA LEU A 57 -0.61 -0.20 7.43
C LEU A 57 -0.83 -1.59 6.84
N ALA A 58 -0.84 -2.61 7.70
CA ALA A 58 -1.20 -3.98 7.33
C ALA A 58 -2.63 -4.27 7.79
N TRP A 59 -3.28 -5.20 7.11
CA TRP A 59 -4.53 -5.77 7.60
C TRP A 59 -4.22 -6.84 8.65
N HIS A 60 -4.68 -6.64 9.88
CA HIS A 60 -4.51 -7.61 10.95
C HIS A 60 -5.66 -7.52 11.96
N ARG A 61 -6.23 -8.66 12.37
CA ARG A 61 -7.39 -8.73 13.29
C ARG A 61 -8.56 -7.82 12.85
N GLU A 62 -8.94 -7.93 11.58
CA GLU A 62 -10.08 -7.19 10.99
C GLU A 62 -9.96 -5.66 11.03
N LYS A 63 -8.74 -5.15 11.23
CA LYS A 63 -8.46 -3.71 11.24
C LYS A 63 -7.15 -3.38 10.53
N TRP A 64 -7.08 -2.15 10.02
CA TRP A 64 -5.84 -1.57 9.54
C TRP A 64 -4.96 -1.18 10.73
N GLY A 65 -3.80 -1.80 10.85
CA GLY A 65 -2.90 -1.64 11.99
C GLY A 65 -1.44 -1.44 11.60
N ALA A 66 -0.59 -1.54 12.62
CA ALA A 66 0.86 -1.59 12.45
C ALA A 66 1.26 -2.73 11.50
N SER A 67 2.16 -2.44 10.57
CA SER A 67 2.68 -3.43 9.61
C SER A 67 4.04 -4.02 9.99
N GLY A 68 4.58 -3.62 11.14
CA GLY A 68 5.82 -4.16 11.67
C GLY A 68 5.84 -4.16 13.21
N PRO A 69 6.83 -4.83 13.81
CA PRO A 69 6.99 -4.92 15.26
C PRO A 69 7.22 -3.55 15.93
N PHE A 70 7.67 -2.56 15.15
CA PHE A 70 7.91 -1.19 15.59
C PHE A 70 6.73 -0.22 15.33
N GLY A 71 5.55 -0.75 14.98
CA GLY A 71 4.36 0.07 14.73
C GLY A 71 4.09 0.31 13.24
N VAL A 72 3.57 1.49 12.90
CA VAL A 72 3.27 1.89 11.51
C VAL A 72 4.51 2.55 10.92
N PRO A 73 5.32 1.86 10.10
CA PRO A 73 6.52 2.43 9.53
C PRO A 73 6.15 3.56 8.56
N THR A 74 6.89 4.66 8.65
CA THR A 74 6.83 5.79 7.72
C THR A 74 8.07 5.72 6.85
N MET A 75 7.90 5.56 5.54
CA MET A 75 9.01 5.51 4.59
C MET A 75 8.60 6.12 3.26
N THR A 76 9.53 6.34 2.34
CA THR A 76 9.21 6.81 0.99
C THR A 76 8.32 5.80 0.27
N LEU A 77 7.50 6.28 -0.67
CA LEU A 77 6.57 5.44 -1.42
C LEU A 77 7.26 4.21 -2.04
N ASP A 78 8.39 4.42 -2.72
CA ASP A 78 9.12 3.35 -3.39
C ASP A 78 9.63 2.29 -2.39
N ARG A 79 10.13 2.72 -1.23
CA ARG A 79 10.52 1.80 -0.13
C ARG A 79 9.33 1.08 0.48
N ALA A 80 8.19 1.76 0.63
CA ALA A 80 6.97 1.15 1.16
C ALA A 80 6.46 0.04 0.25
N LEU A 81 6.48 0.28 -1.06
CA LEU A 81 6.08 -0.70 -2.07
C LEU A 81 7.02 -1.90 -2.09
N ASP A 82 8.33 -1.66 -2.05
CA ASP A 82 9.33 -2.73 -1.92
C ASP A 82 9.16 -3.54 -0.63
N TYR A 83 8.92 -2.87 0.50
CA TYR A 83 8.66 -3.52 1.79
C TYR A 83 7.41 -4.40 1.77
N ILE A 84 6.30 -3.94 1.16
CA ILE A 84 5.08 -4.73 1.01
C ILE A 84 5.32 -5.93 0.10
N ALA A 85 6.04 -5.74 -1.01
CA ALA A 85 6.33 -6.81 -1.96
C ALA A 85 7.29 -7.86 -1.38
N SER A 86 8.30 -7.43 -0.62
CA SER A 86 9.28 -8.33 -0.02
C SER A 86 8.76 -9.05 1.22
N ASN A 87 7.69 -8.56 1.86
CA ASN A 87 7.19 -9.12 3.10
C ASN A 87 5.91 -9.96 2.86
N PRO A 88 5.99 -11.30 2.92
CA PRO A 88 4.83 -12.16 2.68
C PRO A 88 3.70 -11.97 3.69
N PHE A 89 3.98 -11.34 4.85
CA PHE A 89 2.97 -11.02 5.86
C PHE A 89 1.76 -10.25 5.30
N PHE A 90 1.98 -9.34 4.35
CA PHE A 90 0.89 -8.57 3.73
C PHE A 90 0.03 -9.41 2.79
N TRP A 91 0.55 -10.55 2.33
CA TRP A 91 -0.09 -11.38 1.32
C TRP A 91 -0.79 -12.60 1.92
N ILE A 92 -0.73 -12.80 3.24
CA ILE A 92 -1.37 -13.93 3.93
C ILE A 92 -2.90 -13.92 3.74
N HIS A 93 -3.49 -12.72 3.66
CA HIS A 93 -4.93 -12.53 3.49
C HIS A 93 -5.31 -12.09 2.06
N ALA A 94 -4.32 -12.04 1.16
CA ALA A 94 -4.46 -11.55 -0.20
C ALA A 94 -4.99 -12.63 -1.14
#